data_AF-A0A8B9VGC6-F1
#
_entry.id   AF-A0A8B9VGC6-F1
#
_cell.length_a   1.000
_cell.length_b   1.000
_cell.length_c   1.000
_cell.angle_alpha   90.00
_cell.angle_beta   90.00
_cell.angle_gamma   90.00
#
_symmetry.space_group_name_H-M   'P 1'
#
loop_
_entity.id
_entity.type
_entity.pdbx_description
1 polymer ?
#
loop_
_entity_poly.entity_id
_entity_poly.type
_entity_poly.pdbx_seq_one_letter_code
_entity_poly.pdbx_strand_id
1 'polypeptide(L)'
;MALRNLLRAAASLCGCAPGALPPTGKQPAALGLQQAAGMATLNQMHWKGRPPQPHVKLGPTFRQLQLKGVVIKTLICKPKKPNLANRKCVQVRLSNGKEVVCFIPGEGHNLQEHHVVQVQDGCTQDLPGVKMTIVRGKYDCARIQKKK
;
A
#
# COMPACT_ATOMS: atom_id res chain seq x y z
N MET A 1 -37.04 45.77 58.09
CA MET A 1 -37.45 44.35 58.00
C MET A 1 -36.21 43.53 57.57
N ALA A 2 -35.10 43.39 58.32
CA ALA A 2 -34.88 42.53 59.52
C ALA A 2 -35.55 41.15 59.34
N LEU A 3 -34.93 39.96 59.42
CA LEU A 3 -33.73 39.39 60.06
C LEU A 3 -33.45 38.03 59.35
N ARG A 4 -32.19 37.66 59.02
CA ARG A 4 -31.37 36.59 59.63
C ARG A 4 -32.07 35.45 60.42
N ASN A 5 -31.49 34.24 60.29
CA ASN A 5 -31.46 33.06 61.22
C ASN A 5 -32.17 31.80 60.69
N LEU A 6 -31.46 30.70 60.41
CA LEU A 6 -30.79 29.71 61.28
C LEU A 6 -31.72 28.55 61.70
N LEU A 7 -31.30 27.36 61.26
CA LEU A 7 -31.21 26.10 62.01
C LEU A 7 -32.46 25.21 62.28
N ARG A 8 -32.23 23.95 61.86
CA ARG A 8 -32.42 22.67 62.59
C ARG A 8 -33.81 22.02 62.72
N ALA A 9 -33.82 20.79 62.19
CA ALA A 9 -34.15 19.53 62.86
C ALA A 9 -35.54 18.91 62.60
N ALA A 10 -35.52 17.79 61.86
CA ALA A 10 -36.20 16.56 62.26
C ALA A 10 -35.51 15.37 61.59
N ALA A 11 -34.89 14.53 62.42
CA ALA A 11 -34.39 13.22 62.05
C ALA A 11 -35.52 12.18 62.23
N SER A 12 -35.67 11.25 61.27
CA SER A 12 -36.34 9.98 61.56
C SER A 12 -35.78 8.86 60.67
N LEU A 13 -35.02 7.96 61.32
CA LEU A 13 -35.03 6.49 61.17
C LEU A 13 -34.57 5.94 59.80
N CYS A 14 -33.33 5.50 59.63
CA CYS A 14 -32.72 4.25 60.14
C CYS A 14 -33.40 2.97 59.60
N GLY A 15 -32.66 2.15 58.83
CA GLY A 15 -33.06 0.77 58.54
C GLY A 15 -32.51 0.11 57.26
N CYS A 16 -31.19 0.11 57.01
CA CYS A 16 -30.60 -0.84 56.05
C CYS A 16 -30.11 -2.07 56.82
N ALA A 17 -30.82 -3.20 56.67
CA ALA A 17 -30.44 -4.48 57.24
C ALA A 17 -29.43 -5.22 56.34
N PRO A 18 -28.38 -5.87 56.91
CA PRO A 18 -27.53 -6.81 56.20
C PRO A 18 -27.95 -8.27 56.48
N GLY A 19 -27.80 -9.14 55.48
CA GLY A 19 -27.61 -10.58 55.70
C GLY A 19 -28.64 -11.50 55.04
N ALA A 20 -28.21 -12.21 54.00
CA ALA A 20 -28.53 -13.63 53.77
C ALA A 20 -27.66 -14.16 52.62
N LEU A 21 -26.62 -14.94 52.96
CA LEU A 21 -25.99 -15.90 52.05
C LEU A 21 -26.91 -17.14 51.94
N PRO A 22 -27.04 -17.71 50.74
CA PRO A 22 -27.27 -19.16 50.63
C PRO A 22 -26.31 -19.77 49.56
N PRO A 23 -26.29 -21.09 49.34
CA PRO A 23 -25.16 -21.91 49.74
C PRO A 23 -24.31 -22.38 48.55
N THR A 24 -23.12 -22.85 48.90
CA THR A 24 -22.21 -23.69 48.13
C THR A 24 -22.90 -24.71 47.21
N GLY A 25 -22.41 -24.78 45.97
CA GLY A 25 -22.43 -26.01 45.16
C GLY A 25 -23.54 -26.11 44.13
N LYS A 26 -23.35 -25.45 42.99
CA LYS A 26 -23.66 -26.00 41.65
C LYS A 26 -22.84 -25.23 40.61
N GLN A 27 -21.85 -25.95 40.08
CA GLN A 27 -20.93 -25.67 38.96
C GLN A 27 -21.26 -24.43 38.10
N PRO A 28 -20.32 -23.50 37.90
CA PRO A 28 -20.38 -22.60 36.75
C PRO A 28 -20.03 -23.41 35.49
N ALA A 29 -21.06 -24.01 34.87
CA ALA A 29 -21.01 -24.33 33.46
C ALA A 29 -21.08 -23.00 32.67
N ALA A 30 -20.26 -22.89 31.63
CA ALA A 30 -20.18 -21.77 30.69
C ALA A 30 -19.46 -20.51 31.18
N LEU A 31 -18.13 -20.60 31.22
CA LEU A 31 -17.22 -19.64 30.56
C LEU A 31 -15.88 -20.35 30.36
N GLY A 32 -15.98 -21.51 29.68
CA GLY A 32 -14.82 -22.26 29.24
C GLY A 32 -14.07 -21.45 28.19
N LEU A 33 -12.80 -21.17 28.48
CA LEU A 33 -11.72 -21.06 27.49
C LEU A 33 -12.08 -20.22 26.27
N GLN A 34 -12.01 -18.89 26.40
CA GLN A 34 -11.57 -18.06 25.28
C GLN A 34 -10.10 -18.40 24.98
N GLN A 35 -9.87 -19.55 24.38
CA GLN A 35 -8.58 -19.94 23.81
C GLN A 35 -8.82 -20.41 22.38
N ALA A 36 -8.00 -19.87 21.47
CA ALA A 36 -7.81 -20.26 20.08
C ALA A 36 -8.73 -19.69 18.99
N ALA A 37 -8.92 -18.37 18.93
CA ALA A 37 -9.40 -17.68 17.71
C ALA A 37 -8.36 -17.64 16.55
N GLY A 38 -7.27 -18.41 16.63
CA GLY A 38 -6.14 -18.33 15.70
C GLY A 38 -5.85 -19.58 14.87
N MET A 39 -6.59 -20.68 15.05
CA MET A 39 -6.30 -21.94 14.34
C MET A 39 -7.59 -22.57 13.80
N ALA A 40 -7.56 -22.89 12.51
CA ALA A 40 -8.66 -23.59 11.85
C ALA A 40 -8.76 -25.02 12.40
N THR A 41 -9.98 -25.51 12.60
CA THR A 41 -10.18 -26.90 13.05
C THR A 41 -9.85 -27.88 11.92
N LEU A 42 -9.51 -29.12 12.27
CA LEU A 42 -9.16 -30.17 11.30
C LEU A 42 -10.30 -30.40 10.28
N ASN A 43 -11.56 -30.37 10.73
CA ASN A 43 -12.73 -30.48 9.86
C ASN A 43 -12.87 -29.29 8.90
N GLN A 44 -12.54 -28.08 9.36
CA GLN A 44 -12.53 -26.88 8.49
C GLN A 44 -11.44 -26.98 7.41
N MET A 45 -10.27 -27.52 7.74
CA MET A 45 -9.20 -27.78 6.76
C MET A 45 -9.57 -28.90 5.78
N HIS A 46 -10.21 -29.96 6.28
CA HIS A 46 -10.68 -31.08 5.46
C HIS A 46 -11.71 -30.62 4.42
N TRP A 47 -12.67 -29.77 4.81
CA TRP A 47 -13.69 -29.24 3.89
C TRP A 47 -13.16 -28.17 2.93
N LYS A 48 -12.28 -27.27 3.39
CA LYS A 48 -11.73 -26.19 2.55
C LYS A 48 -10.63 -26.67 1.62
N GLY A 49 -10.00 -27.80 1.93
CA GLY A 49 -8.85 -28.30 1.21
C GLY A 49 -7.66 -27.34 1.25
N ARG A 50 -6.64 -27.61 0.43
CA ARG A 50 -5.50 -26.72 0.28
C ARG A 50 -5.93 -25.49 -0.56
N PRO A 51 -5.69 -24.25 -0.11
CA PRO A 51 -6.00 -23.10 -0.93
C PRO A 51 -5.17 -23.15 -2.23
N PRO A 52 -5.79 -22.87 -3.40
CA PRO A 52 -5.06 -22.83 -4.66
C PRO A 52 -4.05 -21.69 -4.64
N GLN A 53 -2.92 -21.89 -5.34
CA GLN A 53 -1.94 -20.82 -5.49
C GLN A 53 -2.55 -19.67 -6.30
N PRO A 54 -2.33 -18.41 -5.88
CA PRO A 54 -2.86 -17.26 -6.61
C PRO A 54 -2.20 -17.16 -7.99
N HIS A 55 -2.98 -16.76 -8.98
CA HIS A 55 -2.44 -16.56 -10.33
C HIS A 55 -1.50 -15.34 -10.37
N VAL A 56 -0.33 -15.48 -10.98
CA VAL A 56 0.64 -14.38 -11.12
C VAL A 56 0.08 -13.32 -12.06
N LYS A 57 0.11 -12.05 -11.63
CA LYS A 57 -0.34 -10.92 -12.44
C LYS A 57 0.74 -10.54 -13.45
N LEU A 58 0.30 -10.07 -14.62
CA LEU A 58 1.20 -9.63 -15.69
C LEU A 58 1.98 -8.39 -15.24
N GLY A 59 3.27 -8.36 -15.59
CA GLY A 59 4.14 -7.20 -15.39
C GLY A 59 3.85 -6.04 -16.36
N PRO A 60 4.56 -4.91 -16.21
CA PRO A 60 4.36 -3.71 -17.02
C PRO A 60 4.56 -3.92 -18.52
N THR A 61 5.48 -4.82 -18.92
CA THR A 61 5.76 -5.13 -20.34
C THR A 61 4.86 -6.27 -20.88
N PHE A 62 3.76 -6.61 -20.21
CA PHE A 62 2.73 -7.54 -20.73
C PHE A 62 3.30 -8.86 -21.31
N ARG A 63 4.02 -9.64 -20.48
CA ARG A 63 4.74 -10.91 -20.82
C ARG A 63 5.96 -10.77 -21.74
N GLN A 64 6.20 -9.64 -22.37
CA GLN A 64 7.36 -9.44 -23.23
C GLN A 64 8.56 -8.94 -22.41
N LEU A 65 9.78 -9.22 -22.87
CA LEU A 65 11.00 -8.73 -22.23
C LEU A 65 11.25 -7.25 -22.53
N GLN A 66 11.01 -6.85 -23.78
CA GLN A 66 11.19 -5.48 -24.24
C GLN A 66 10.12 -5.11 -25.26
N LEU A 67 9.72 -3.86 -25.26
CA LEU A 67 8.73 -3.28 -26.16
C LEU A 67 9.35 -2.17 -26.99
N LYS A 68 8.93 -2.07 -28.26
CA LYS A 68 9.26 -0.93 -29.12
C LYS A 68 8.23 0.17 -28.87
N GLY A 69 8.65 1.42 -28.89
CA GLY A 69 7.74 2.55 -28.75
C GLY A 69 8.23 3.80 -29.46
N VAL A 70 7.31 4.74 -29.64
CA VAL A 70 7.55 6.06 -30.23
C VAL A 70 7.37 7.11 -29.15
N VAL A 71 8.28 8.06 -29.07
CA VAL A 71 8.23 9.17 -28.12
C VAL A 71 7.13 10.15 -28.53
N ILE A 72 6.25 10.46 -27.57
CA ILE A 72 5.22 11.49 -27.73
C ILE A 72 5.78 12.83 -27.24
N LYS A 73 6.26 12.88 -25.99
CA LYS A 73 6.83 14.10 -25.39
C LYS A 73 7.87 13.80 -24.33
N THR A 74 8.85 14.67 -24.21
CA THR A 74 9.85 14.64 -23.12
C THR A 74 9.34 15.39 -21.90
N LEU A 75 9.50 14.82 -20.71
CA LEU A 75 8.96 15.39 -19.49
C LEU A 75 9.92 15.24 -18.30
N ILE A 76 9.87 16.20 -17.39
CA ILE A 76 10.70 16.20 -16.18
C ILE A 76 9.79 15.86 -15.00
N CYS A 77 10.02 14.70 -14.38
CA CYS A 77 9.27 14.30 -13.19
C CYS A 77 10.08 14.60 -11.92
N LYS A 78 9.39 15.08 -10.89
CA LYS A 78 9.93 15.21 -9.54
C LYS A 78 9.75 13.88 -8.78
N PRO A 79 10.76 13.43 -8.02
CA PRO A 79 10.69 12.22 -7.21
C PRO A 79 9.79 12.39 -5.98
N LYS A 80 9.49 11.28 -5.31
CA LYS A 80 8.89 11.29 -3.98
C LYS A 80 9.86 11.92 -2.97
N LYS A 81 9.32 12.67 -2.01
CA LYS A 81 10.01 13.01 -0.75
C LYS A 81 10.48 11.69 -0.12
N PRO A 82 11.76 11.46 0.22
CA PRO A 82 12.77 12.37 0.76
C PRO A 82 13.69 13.06 -0.27
N ASN A 83 13.63 12.65 -1.54
CA ASN A 83 14.59 13.10 -2.54
C ASN A 83 14.09 14.37 -3.26
N LEU A 84 15.02 15.24 -3.66
CA LEU A 84 14.74 16.42 -4.49
C LEU A 84 15.70 16.41 -5.69
N ALA A 85 15.19 16.05 -6.86
CA ALA A 85 15.95 16.07 -8.10
C ALA A 85 15.01 16.22 -9.29
N ASN A 86 15.56 16.51 -10.46
CA ASN A 86 14.83 16.48 -11.73
C ASN A 86 15.16 15.18 -12.44
N ARG A 87 14.18 14.26 -12.55
CA ARG A 87 14.36 13.01 -13.28
C ARG A 87 13.88 13.16 -14.72
N LYS A 88 14.73 12.77 -15.66
CA LYS A 88 14.47 12.83 -17.11
C LYS A 88 13.58 11.66 -17.49
N CYS A 89 12.36 11.94 -17.92
CA CYS A 89 11.36 10.95 -18.29
C CYS A 89 10.79 11.28 -19.67
N VAL A 90 10.10 10.32 -20.26
CA VAL A 90 9.51 10.45 -21.59
C VAL A 90 8.17 9.74 -21.61
N GLN A 91 7.16 10.36 -22.23
CA GLN A 91 5.92 9.68 -22.56
C GLN A 91 6.12 8.95 -23.89
N VAL A 92 5.93 7.63 -23.87
CA VAL A 92 6.16 6.75 -25.01
C VAL A 92 4.86 6.03 -25.33
N ARG A 93 4.49 6.00 -26.62
CA ARG A 93 3.45 5.13 -27.15
C ARG A 93 4.07 3.79 -27.50
N LEU A 94 3.69 2.74 -26.78
CA LEU A 94 4.18 1.38 -27.01
C LEU A 94 3.51 0.76 -28.25
N SER A 95 4.11 -0.27 -28.81
CA SER A 95 3.51 -1.08 -29.89
C SER A 95 2.13 -1.64 -29.54
N ASN A 96 1.85 -1.81 -28.25
CA ASN A 96 0.56 -2.28 -27.73
C ASN A 96 -0.52 -1.17 -27.74
N GLY A 97 -0.22 0.02 -28.26
CA GLY A 97 -1.10 1.19 -28.31
C GLY A 97 -1.20 1.97 -27.00
N LYS A 98 -0.66 1.46 -25.89
CA LYS A 98 -0.68 2.12 -24.58
C LYS A 98 0.36 3.21 -24.48
N GLU A 99 -0.02 4.32 -23.86
CA GLU A 99 0.88 5.41 -23.52
C GLU A 99 1.41 5.23 -22.11
N VAL A 100 2.73 5.22 -21.97
CA VAL A 100 3.39 4.99 -20.68
C VAL A 100 4.53 5.98 -20.50
N VAL A 101 4.71 6.43 -19.26
CA VAL A 101 5.87 7.23 -18.87
C VAL A 101 7.04 6.31 -18.58
N CYS A 102 8.14 6.52 -19.30
CA CYS A 102 9.37 5.74 -19.18
C CYS A 102 10.50 6.61 -18.64
N PHE A 103 11.38 6.03 -17.83
CA PHE A 103 12.58 6.68 -17.31
C PHE A 103 13.74 6.59 -18.31
N ILE A 104 14.53 7.66 -18.46
CA ILE A 104 15.77 7.65 -19.24
C ILE A 104 16.96 7.47 -18.29
N PRO A 105 17.71 6.36 -18.41
CA PRO A 105 18.89 6.16 -17.57
C PRO A 105 20.09 6.99 -18.04
N GLY A 106 20.94 7.35 -17.08
CA GLY A 106 22.20 8.06 -17.30
C GLY A 106 22.07 9.57 -17.45
N GLU A 107 23.15 10.19 -17.95
CA GLU A 107 23.26 11.64 -18.08
C GLU A 107 23.00 12.09 -19.52
N GLY A 108 22.16 13.12 -19.67
CA GLY A 108 21.88 13.77 -20.96
C GLY A 108 21.12 12.89 -21.96
N HIS A 109 20.16 13.42 -22.71
CA HIS A 109 19.52 12.68 -23.80
C HIS A 109 19.21 13.60 -24.97
N ASN A 110 19.18 13.05 -26.17
CA ASN A 110 18.80 13.73 -27.40
C ASN A 110 17.52 13.08 -27.97
N LEU A 111 16.54 12.79 -27.09
CA LEU A 111 15.26 12.26 -27.52
C LEU A 111 14.33 13.42 -27.81
N GLN A 112 13.72 13.37 -28.99
CA GLN A 112 12.72 14.32 -29.44
C GLN A 112 11.42 13.56 -29.70
N GLU A 113 10.38 14.29 -30.05
CA GLU A 113 9.12 13.69 -30.48
C GLU A 113 9.34 12.84 -31.73
N HIS A 114 8.56 11.76 -31.88
CA HIS A 114 8.65 10.79 -32.98
C HIS A 114 9.89 9.90 -33.02
N HIS A 115 10.85 10.09 -32.12
CA HIS A 115 11.97 9.17 -32.00
C HIS A 115 11.48 7.78 -31.56
N VAL A 116 12.15 6.76 -32.08
CA VAL A 116 11.89 5.36 -31.79
C VAL A 116 12.81 4.91 -30.66
N VAL A 117 12.24 4.23 -29.66
CA VAL A 117 12.97 3.77 -28.48
C VAL A 117 12.63 2.32 -28.15
N GLN A 118 13.59 1.64 -27.51
CA GLN A 118 13.36 0.33 -26.90
C GLN A 118 13.11 0.54 -25.41
N VAL A 119 12.01 0.00 -24.92
CA VAL A 119 11.60 0.07 -23.52
C VAL A 119 11.70 -1.32 -22.91
N GLN A 120 12.15 -1.38 -21.66
CA GLN A 120 12.21 -2.60 -20.85
C GLN A 120 11.51 -2.39 -19.50
N ASP A 121 11.17 -3.49 -18.84
CA ASP A 121 10.74 -3.47 -17.45
C ASP A 121 11.87 -2.93 -16.56
N GLY A 122 11.55 -1.96 -15.71
CA GLY A 122 12.53 -1.33 -14.83
C GLY A 122 11.85 -0.27 -13.98
N CYS A 123 11.55 -0.62 -12.73
CA CYS A 123 10.88 0.29 -11.80
C CYS A 123 11.88 1.31 -11.26
N THR A 124 11.63 2.59 -11.54
CA THR A 124 12.42 3.66 -10.94
C THR A 124 11.91 3.92 -9.53
N GLN A 125 12.70 3.55 -8.52
CA GLN A 125 12.29 3.56 -7.11
C GLN A 125 11.79 4.93 -6.65
N ASP A 126 12.39 6.01 -7.18
CA ASP A 126 12.07 7.38 -6.80
C ASP A 126 10.72 7.89 -7.32
N LEU A 127 10.27 7.40 -8.47
CA LEU A 127 9.17 7.98 -9.23
C LEU A 127 7.89 7.14 -9.07
N PRO A 128 6.78 7.73 -8.61
CA PRO A 128 5.50 7.02 -8.62
C PRO A 128 5.05 6.78 -10.06
N GLY A 129 4.63 5.56 -10.37
CA GLY A 129 4.02 5.22 -11.66
C GLY A 129 4.99 4.94 -12.80
N VAL A 130 6.29 5.24 -12.66
CA VAL A 130 7.31 4.99 -13.70
C VAL A 130 7.91 3.59 -13.52
N LYS A 131 7.27 2.61 -14.16
CA LYS A 131 7.63 1.18 -14.05
C LYS A 131 8.50 0.66 -15.19
N MET A 132 8.70 1.48 -16.22
CA MET A 132 9.43 1.13 -17.42
C MET A 132 10.64 2.05 -17.61
N THR A 133 11.72 1.48 -18.13
CA THR A 133 12.97 2.19 -18.37
C THR A 133 13.37 2.04 -19.84
N ILE A 134 13.94 3.09 -20.43
CA ILE A 134 14.42 3.06 -21.80
C ILE A 134 15.81 2.40 -21.86
N VAL A 135 16.03 1.53 -22.83
CA VAL A 135 17.33 0.89 -23.10
C VAL A 135 18.23 1.87 -23.84
N ARG A 136 19.44 2.10 -23.32
CA ARG A 136 20.48 2.89 -24.00
C ARG A 136 21.24 2.05 -25.02
N GLY A 137 21.64 2.67 -26.13
CA GLY A 137 22.43 2.03 -27.18
C GLY A 137 21.62 1.30 -28.25
N LYS A 138 20.32 1.59 -28.35
CA LYS A 138 19.42 1.00 -29.36
C LYS A 138 18.45 2.05 -29.91
N TYR A 139 18.17 1.99 -31.22
CA TYR A 139 17.43 3.00 -31.98
C TYR A 139 18.03 4.41 -31.77
N ASP A 140 17.21 5.42 -31.50
CA ASP A 140 17.64 6.82 -31.37
C ASP A 140 18.26 7.13 -29.99
N CYS A 141 18.22 6.18 -29.05
CA CYS A 141 18.90 6.31 -27.76
C CYS A 141 20.40 6.02 -27.88
N ALA A 142 21.18 7.06 -28.19
CA ALA A 142 22.65 6.96 -28.19
C ALA A 142 23.23 6.58 -26.82
N ARG A 143 24.39 5.91 -26.86
CA ARG A 143 25.20 5.58 -25.67
C ARG A 143 25.70 6.84 -24.98
N ILE A 144 25.91 6.77 -23.66
CA ILE A 144 26.43 7.89 -22.88
C ILE A 144 27.87 8.18 -23.31
N GLN A 145 28.17 9.43 -23.63
CA GLN A 145 29.52 9.87 -23.97
C GLN A 145 30.35 9.96 -22.69
N LYS A 146 31.55 9.37 -22.70
CA LYS A 146 32.52 9.54 -21.61
C LYS A 146 33.09 10.94 -21.69
N LYS A 147 32.92 11.73 -20.63
CA LYS A 147 33.68 12.97 -20.44
C LYS A 147 35.04 12.57 -19.85
N LYS A 148 36.12 13.09 -20.45
CA LYS A 148 37.50 12.86 -20.02
C LYS A 148 37.85 13.80 -18.88
#